data_AF-A0A3E2GY35-F1
#
_entry.id   AF-A0A3E2GY35-F1
#
_cell.length_a   1.000
_cell.length_b   1.000
_cell.length_c   1.000
_cell.angle_alpha   90.00
_cell.angle_beta   90.00
_cell.angle_gamma   90.00
#
_symmetry.space_group_name_H-M   'P 1'
#
loop_
_entity.id
_entity.type
_entity.pdbx_description
1 polymer ?
#
loop_
_entity_poly.entity_id
_entity_poly.type
_entity_poly.pdbx_seq_one_letter_code
_entity_poly.pdbx_strand_id
1 'polypeptide(L)'
;MAPQQSPVNSQGPQRLKKHGPKIKSLETRTYTARTKPVTSTRWSYTRERKIEILKFLLHHKVPVTPSAVYQKPRMRMGMPSELEPVDVPDSAVKYRAVTFNETAEFWKIPNNTIKRWWAFREKKLAGKTSIYSLY
;
A
#
# COMPACT_ATOMS: atom_id res chain seq x y z
N MET A 1 -56.56 -48.20 -12.35
CA MET A 1 -55.24 -48.75 -11.99
C MET A 1 -54.22 -47.67 -12.28
N ALA A 2 -53.77 -46.94 -11.26
CA ALA A 2 -52.51 -47.09 -10.51
C ALA A 2 -51.27 -46.55 -11.28
N PRO A 3 -50.40 -45.76 -10.62
CA PRO A 3 -49.57 -44.75 -11.25
C PRO A 3 -48.21 -45.30 -11.69
N GLN A 4 -47.67 -44.78 -12.80
CA GLN A 4 -46.27 -45.01 -13.14
C GLN A 4 -45.41 -44.00 -12.35
N GLN A 5 -44.81 -44.48 -11.26
CA GLN A 5 -43.78 -43.77 -10.51
C GLN A 5 -42.38 -44.23 -10.94
N SER A 6 -41.49 -43.23 -10.99
CA SER A 6 -40.06 -43.26 -10.60
C SER A 6 -39.06 -43.97 -11.52
N PRO A 7 -37.73 -43.80 -11.32
CA PRO A 7 -36.97 -42.69 -10.73
C PRO A 7 -35.93 -42.16 -11.76
N VAL A 8 -35.15 -41.11 -11.54
CA VAL A 8 -33.80 -41.24 -11.01
C VAL A 8 -33.21 -39.83 -10.97
N ASN A 9 -33.08 -39.34 -9.75
CA ASN A 9 -32.25 -38.21 -9.40
C ASN A 9 -30.81 -38.50 -9.88
N SER A 10 -30.39 -37.82 -10.95
CA SER A 10 -29.06 -37.95 -11.53
C SER A 10 -28.04 -37.15 -10.72
N GLN A 11 -27.93 -37.43 -9.43
CA GLN A 11 -26.76 -37.01 -8.66
C GLN A 11 -25.60 -37.90 -9.09
N GLY A 12 -24.86 -37.42 -10.08
CA GLY A 12 -23.58 -38.00 -10.45
C GLY A 12 -22.73 -38.21 -9.19
N PRO A 13 -21.93 -39.30 -9.11
CA PRO A 13 -21.21 -39.65 -7.89
C PRO A 13 -20.30 -38.49 -7.50
N GLN A 14 -20.55 -37.90 -6.32
CA GLN A 14 -19.62 -36.95 -5.72
C GLN A 14 -18.31 -37.69 -5.48
N ARG A 15 -17.30 -37.42 -6.31
CA ARG A 15 -15.96 -37.99 -6.14
C ARG A 15 -15.42 -37.51 -4.79
N LEU A 16 -15.45 -38.39 -3.79
CA LEU A 16 -14.79 -38.18 -2.52
C LEU A 16 -13.32 -37.85 -2.81
N LYS A 17 -12.87 -36.67 -2.38
CA LYS A 17 -11.47 -36.28 -2.51
C LYS A 17 -10.66 -37.34 -1.78
N LYS A 18 -9.73 -38.00 -2.47
CA LYS A 18 -8.79 -38.92 -1.83
C LYS A 18 -8.08 -38.12 -0.72
N HIS A 19 -8.16 -38.60 0.52
CA HIS A 19 -7.42 -38.00 1.60
C HIS A 19 -5.94 -37.97 1.23
N GLY A 20 -5.26 -36.87 1.55
CA GLY A 20 -3.82 -36.77 1.38
C GLY A 20 -3.10 -37.89 2.15
N PRO A 21 -1.78 -38.04 1.95
CA PRO A 21 -0.97 -39.02 2.65
C PRO A 21 -1.24 -38.95 4.15
N LYS A 22 -1.46 -40.13 4.79
CA LYS A 22 -1.65 -40.19 6.23
C LYS A 22 -0.48 -39.52 6.92
N ILE A 23 -0.79 -38.68 7.88
CA ILE A 23 0.19 -38.00 8.71
C ILE A 23 1.06 -39.07 9.39
N LYS A 24 2.38 -38.96 9.23
CA LYS A 24 3.35 -39.83 9.91
C LYS A 24 3.19 -39.71 11.44
N SER A 25 3.24 -40.85 12.14
CA SER A 25 3.22 -40.92 13.61
C SER A 25 4.37 -40.09 14.20
N LEU A 26 4.22 -39.63 15.44
CA LEU A 26 5.22 -38.74 16.06
C LEU A 26 6.64 -39.36 16.04
N GLU A 27 6.71 -40.67 16.29
CA GLU A 27 7.95 -41.47 16.32
C GLU A 27 8.65 -41.56 14.96
N THR A 28 7.89 -41.54 13.85
CA THR A 28 8.43 -41.66 12.49
C THR A 28 8.75 -40.31 11.85
N ARG A 29 8.47 -39.19 12.54
CA ARG A 29 8.81 -37.85 12.05
C ARG A 29 10.27 -37.55 12.36
N THR A 30 11.11 -37.56 11.32
CA THR A 30 12.47 -37.00 11.41
C THR A 30 12.38 -35.50 11.64
N TYR A 31 12.78 -35.05 12.84
CA TYR A 31 12.97 -33.63 13.13
C TYR A 31 14.22 -33.14 12.40
N THR A 32 14.04 -32.38 11.31
CA THR A 32 15.14 -31.66 10.67
C THR A 32 15.31 -30.33 11.39
N ALA A 33 16.40 -30.20 12.15
CA ALA A 33 16.78 -28.91 12.73
C ALA A 33 16.89 -27.86 11.61
N ARG A 34 16.38 -26.64 11.86
CA ARG A 34 16.55 -25.54 10.91
C ARG A 34 18.05 -25.27 10.75
N THR A 35 18.57 -25.54 9.55
CA THR A 35 19.97 -25.27 9.20
C THR A 35 20.28 -23.78 9.10
N LYS A 36 19.27 -22.95 8.81
CA LYS A 36 19.45 -21.50 8.69
C LYS A 36 18.96 -20.78 9.96
N PRO A 37 19.81 -19.97 10.60
CA PRO A 37 19.38 -19.10 11.68
C PRO A 37 18.34 -18.09 11.18
N VAL A 38 17.51 -17.57 12.08
CA VAL A 38 16.51 -16.55 11.75
C VAL A 38 17.25 -15.29 11.31
N THR A 39 17.22 -14.99 10.01
CA THR A 39 18.08 -13.97 9.39
C THR A 39 17.55 -12.55 9.48
N SER A 40 16.28 -12.31 9.84
CA SER A 40 15.74 -10.95 9.85
C SER A 40 14.49 -10.79 10.70
N THR A 41 14.53 -9.79 11.59
CA THR A 41 13.34 -9.19 12.20
C THR A 41 12.66 -8.31 11.16
N ARG A 42 11.52 -8.74 10.63
CA ARG A 42 10.77 -7.93 9.64
C ARG A 42 10.19 -6.70 10.32
N TRP A 43 10.55 -5.51 9.85
CA TRP A 43 9.89 -4.27 10.24
C TRP A 43 8.50 -4.20 9.61
N SER A 44 7.49 -4.71 10.31
CA SER A 44 6.10 -4.49 9.96
C SER A 44 5.62 -3.21 10.62
N TYR A 45 5.49 -2.13 9.84
CA TYR A 45 4.82 -0.92 10.32
C TYR A 45 3.35 -1.24 10.62
N THR A 46 2.88 -0.83 11.81
CA THR A 46 1.49 -1.00 12.24
C THR A 46 0.53 -0.27 11.30
N ARG A 47 -0.75 -0.65 11.33
CA ARG A 47 -1.76 0.00 10.49
C ARG A 47 -1.91 1.48 10.86
N GLU A 48 -1.92 1.78 12.16
CA GLU A 48 -2.03 3.15 12.69
C GLU A 48 -0.89 4.03 12.19
N ARG A 49 0.35 3.54 12.28
CA ARG A 49 1.52 4.26 11.78
C ARG A 49 1.41 4.60 10.29
N LYS A 50 0.89 3.66 9.48
CA LYS A 50 0.65 3.92 8.04
C LYS A 50 -0.40 4.99 7.83
N ILE A 51 -1.48 5.00 8.64
CA ILE A 51 -2.55 5.98 8.54
C ILE A 51 -2.03 7.37 8.94
N GLU A 52 -1.25 7.48 10.01
CA GLU A 52 -0.62 8.73 10.45
C GLU A 52 0.22 9.34 9.33
N ILE A 53 1.06 8.53 8.69
CA ILE A 53 1.94 8.99 7.61
C ILE A 53 1.13 9.43 6.39
N LEU A 54 0.08 8.69 6.03
CA LEU A 54 -0.79 9.07 4.91
C LEU A 54 -1.56 10.36 5.22
N LYS A 55 -2.03 10.54 6.45
CA LYS A 55 -2.67 11.79 6.91
C LYS A 55 -1.67 12.95 6.90
N PHE A 56 -0.44 12.71 7.34
CA PHE A 56 0.63 13.70 7.30
C PHE A 56 0.88 14.19 5.87
N LEU A 57 1.01 13.28 4.90
CA LEU A 57 1.16 13.64 3.48
C LEU A 57 -0.03 14.44 2.92
N LEU A 58 -1.25 14.18 3.37
CA LEU A 58 -2.46 14.87 2.90
C LEU A 58 -2.60 16.28 3.49
N HIS A 59 -2.40 16.40 4.79
CA HIS A 59 -2.80 17.60 5.54
C HIS A 59 -1.63 18.52 5.90
N HIS A 60 -0.42 17.97 6.05
CA HIS A 60 0.72 18.78 6.45
C HIS A 60 1.18 19.68 5.30
N LYS A 61 1.43 20.95 5.64
CA LYS A 61 1.89 21.97 4.70
C LYS A 61 3.22 22.54 5.18
N VAL A 62 4.14 22.77 4.24
CA VAL A 62 5.48 23.29 4.50
C VAL A 62 5.57 24.70 3.92
N PRO A 63 6.04 25.70 4.68
CA PRO A 63 6.27 27.02 4.15
C PRO A 63 7.38 26.95 3.09
N VAL A 64 7.09 27.45 1.91
CA VAL A 64 8.07 27.66 0.85
C VAL A 64 8.79 28.94 1.20
N THR A 65 10.02 28.82 1.69
CA THR A 65 10.91 29.97 1.71
C THR A 65 11.11 30.39 0.25
N PRO A 66 10.84 31.65 -0.13
CA PRO A 66 11.24 32.17 -1.43
C PRO A 66 12.76 32.31 -1.42
N SER A 67 13.47 31.18 -1.37
CA SER A 67 14.87 31.13 -1.74
C SER A 67 14.92 31.51 -3.20
N ALA A 68 15.72 32.54 -3.53
CA ALA A 68 15.92 33.12 -4.86
C ALA A 68 16.46 32.14 -5.93
N VAL A 69 16.32 30.84 -5.68
CA VAL A 69 16.73 29.72 -6.51
C VAL A 69 15.51 28.84 -6.73
N TYR A 70 14.47 29.37 -7.38
CA TYR A 70 13.64 28.51 -8.22
C TYR A 70 14.61 27.84 -9.19
N GLN A 71 14.90 26.55 -8.96
CA GLN A 71 15.74 25.76 -9.86
C GLN A 71 15.07 25.82 -11.23
N LYS A 72 15.62 26.66 -12.11
CA LYS A 72 15.19 26.77 -13.49
C LYS A 72 15.17 25.36 -14.06
N PRO A 73 14.06 24.88 -14.66
CA PRO A 73 14.09 23.63 -15.40
C PRO A 73 15.24 23.72 -16.41
N ARG A 74 16.09 22.68 -16.51
CA ARG A 74 17.17 22.62 -17.50
C ARG A 74 16.55 22.75 -18.89
N MET A 75 16.59 23.95 -19.46
CA MET A 75 16.05 24.23 -20.79
C MET A 75 17.05 23.78 -21.86
N ARG A 76 16.52 23.26 -22.96
CA ARG A 76 17.29 22.97 -24.18
C ARG A 76 17.72 24.32 -24.78
N MET A 77 18.99 24.49 -25.12
CA MET A 77 19.49 25.73 -25.74
C MET A 77 18.67 26.07 -27.00
N GLY A 78 18.12 27.28 -27.07
CA GLY A 78 17.49 27.82 -28.30
C GLY A 78 16.01 28.23 -28.21
N MET A 79 15.34 28.20 -27.05
CA MET A 79 13.95 28.71 -26.93
C MET A 79 13.91 30.20 -26.54
N PRO A 80 13.04 31.03 -27.17
CA PRO A 80 12.92 32.45 -26.81
C PRO A 80 12.40 32.59 -25.38
N SER A 81 13.07 33.40 -24.58
CA SER A 81 12.73 33.68 -23.20
C SER A 81 11.88 34.94 -23.15
N GLU A 82 10.56 34.80 -23.08
CA GLU A 82 9.67 35.89 -22.70
C GLU A 82 8.67 35.37 -21.66
N LEU A 83 9.15 35.28 -20.43
CA LEU A 83 8.28 35.24 -19.27
C LEU A 83 8.85 36.25 -18.29
N GLU A 84 8.33 37.46 -18.39
CA GLU A 84 8.49 38.54 -17.42
C GLU A 84 8.33 37.98 -16.00
N PRO A 85 9.27 38.24 -15.08
CA PRO A 85 9.06 38.02 -13.66
C PRO A 85 7.99 39.01 -13.21
N VAL A 86 6.74 38.55 -13.11
CA VAL A 86 5.71 39.30 -12.41
C VAL A 86 6.10 39.28 -10.93
N ASP A 87 6.69 40.37 -10.47
CA ASP A 87 6.98 40.65 -9.07
C ASP A 87 5.65 40.69 -8.29
N VAL A 88 5.26 39.55 -7.70
CA VAL A 88 4.12 39.44 -6.78
C VAL A 88 4.62 39.81 -5.38
N PRO A 89 3.94 40.72 -4.65
CA PRO A 89 4.46 41.31 -3.41
C PRO A 89 4.63 40.31 -2.26
N ASP A 90 5.89 39.92 -2.01
CA ASP A 90 6.70 39.82 -0.78
C ASP A 90 6.14 39.59 0.64
N SER A 91 4.87 39.24 0.88
CA SER A 91 4.40 39.01 2.28
C SER A 91 3.63 37.72 2.53
N ALA A 92 3.06 37.09 1.51
CA ALA A 92 2.32 35.85 1.70
C ALA A 92 3.28 34.64 1.72
N VAL A 93 3.54 34.07 2.91
CA VAL A 93 4.19 32.76 3.05
C VAL A 93 3.39 31.74 2.21
N LYS A 94 3.98 31.31 1.10
CA LYS A 94 3.35 30.28 0.24
C LYS A 94 3.57 28.93 0.90
N TYR A 95 2.52 28.15 1.04
CA TYR A 95 2.59 26.80 1.61
C TYR A 95 2.50 25.75 0.51
N ARG A 96 3.37 24.74 0.55
CA ARG A 96 3.30 23.55 -0.33
C ARG A 96 2.94 22.29 0.46
N ALA A 97 2.47 21.26 -0.25
CA ALA A 97 2.32 19.93 0.35
C ALA A 97 3.69 19.30 0.64
N VAL A 98 3.76 18.44 1.66
CA VAL A 98 4.97 17.70 2.00
C VAL A 98 5.32 16.72 0.88
N THR A 99 6.60 16.63 0.54
CA THR A 99 7.10 15.66 -0.44
C THR A 99 7.35 14.29 0.19
N PHE A 100 7.40 13.23 -0.63
CA PHE A 100 7.72 11.90 -0.12
C PHE A 100 9.13 11.80 0.48
N ASN A 101 10.09 12.60 -0.01
CA ASN A 101 11.44 12.65 0.56
C ASN A 101 11.45 13.24 1.96
N GLU A 102 10.81 14.40 2.15
CA GLU A 102 10.67 15.04 3.46
C GLU A 102 9.96 14.10 4.46
N THR A 103 8.92 13.40 4.00
CA THR A 103 8.21 12.41 4.83
C THR A 103 9.11 11.21 5.18
N ALA A 104 9.89 10.72 4.22
CA ALA A 104 10.85 9.63 4.45
C ALA A 104 11.89 10.00 5.50
N GLU A 105 12.42 11.23 5.41
CA GLU A 105 13.43 11.75 6.34
C GLU A 105 12.86 12.00 7.74
N PHE A 106 11.63 12.52 7.83
CA PHE A 106 10.96 12.79 9.11
C PHE A 106 10.59 11.48 9.83
N TRP A 107 9.96 10.53 9.12
CA TRP A 107 9.45 9.30 9.72
C TRP A 107 10.49 8.16 9.76
N LYS A 108 11.68 8.36 9.16
CA LYS A 108 12.74 7.35 8.97
C LYS A 108 12.24 6.10 8.26
N ILE A 109 11.47 6.30 7.20
CA ILE A 109 10.86 5.23 6.41
C ILE A 109 11.36 5.34 4.97
N PRO A 110 11.74 4.24 4.31
CA PRO A 110 12.18 4.29 2.92
C PRO A 110 11.12 4.92 2.02
N ASN A 111 11.55 5.84 1.15
CA ASN A 111 10.65 6.55 0.23
C ASN A 111 9.80 5.58 -0.63
N ASN A 112 10.42 4.49 -1.12
CA ASN A 112 9.71 3.44 -1.88
C ASN A 112 8.56 2.79 -1.08
N THR A 113 8.72 2.65 0.24
CA THR A 113 7.67 2.13 1.11
C THR A 113 6.50 3.10 1.21
N ILE A 114 6.78 4.39 1.35
CA ILE A 114 5.78 5.45 1.42
C ILE A 114 5.02 5.55 0.10
N LYS A 115 5.71 5.56 -1.05
CA LYS A 115 5.10 5.54 -2.39
C LYS A 115 4.13 4.37 -2.57
N ARG A 116 4.54 3.17 -2.12
CA ARG A 116 3.69 1.99 -2.17
C ARG A 116 2.43 2.15 -1.32
N TRP A 117 2.54 2.71 -0.11
CA TRP A 117 1.35 2.97 0.71
C TRP A 117 0.44 4.04 0.13
N TRP A 118 1.02 5.07 -0.49
CA TRP A 118 0.30 6.14 -1.15
C TRP A 118 -0.54 5.64 -2.34
N ALA A 119 0.00 4.70 -3.13
CA ALA A 119 -0.73 4.06 -4.22
C ALA A 119 -1.96 3.28 -3.73
N PHE A 120 -1.87 2.66 -2.55
CA PHE A 120 -2.99 1.93 -1.91
C PHE A 120 -3.67 2.72 -0.80
N ARG A 121 -3.56 4.06 -0.79
CA ARG A 121 -3.98 4.90 0.34
C ARG A 121 -5.47 4.78 0.64
N GLU A 122 -6.31 4.71 -0.38
CA GLU A 122 -7.76 4.58 -0.24
C GLU A 122 -8.12 3.31 0.53
N LYS A 123 -7.54 2.17 0.15
CA LYS A 123 -7.70 0.89 0.87
C LYS A 123 -7.14 0.93 2.30
N LYS A 124 -6.12 1.74 2.56
CA LYS A 124 -5.52 1.86 3.91
C LYS A 124 -6.30 2.81 4.82
N LEU A 125 -6.86 3.88 4.26
CA LEU A 125 -7.65 4.91 4.94
C LEU A 125 -9.10 4.47 5.16
N ALA A 126 -9.72 3.78 4.20
CA ALA A 126 -11.09 3.25 4.28
C ALA A 126 -11.27 2.24 5.45
N GLY A 127 -10.15 1.70 5.96
CA GLY A 127 -10.17 0.75 7.06
C GLY A 127 -10.92 -0.53 6.74
N LYS A 128 -11.32 -1.29 7.76
CA LYS A 128 -12.28 -2.38 7.57
C LYS A 128 -13.60 -1.71 7.19
N THR A 129 -13.80 -1.41 5.91
CA THR A 129 -15.13 -1.08 5.40
C THR A 129 -15.98 -2.32 5.66
N SER A 130 -16.76 -2.15 6.72
CA SER A 130 -17.97 -2.85 7.06
C SER A 130 -18.62 -3.51 5.83
N ILE A 131 -19.04 -4.76 6.00
CA ILE A 131 -19.77 -5.57 5.01
C ILE A 131 -21.12 -4.90 4.64
N TYR A 132 -21.49 -3.80 5.29
CA TYR A 132 -22.63 -2.95 4.97
C TYR A 132 -22.19 -1.75 4.10
N SER A 133 -22.00 -2.00 2.80
CA SER A 133 -22.08 -0.95 1.77
C SER A 133 -22.88 -1.50 0.60
N LEU A 134 -24.11 -1.94 0.92
CA LEU A 134 -25.22 -2.01 -0.02
C LEU A 134 -26.09 -0.81 0.33
N TYR A 135 -26.10 0.20 -0.53
CA TYR A 135 -27.25 1.01 -0.98
C TYR A 135 -26.74 1.97 -2.05
#